data_AF-A0A0G0YBS7-F1
#
_entry.id   AF-A0A0G0YBS7-F1
#
_cell.length_a   1.000
_cell.length_b   1.000
_cell.length_c   1.000
_cell.angle_alpha   90.00
_cell.angle_beta   90.00
_cell.angle_gamma   90.00
#
_symmetry.space_group_name_H-M   'P 1'
#
loop_
_entity.id
_entity.type
_entity.pdbx_description
1 polymer ?
#
loop_
_entity_poly.entity_id
_entity_poly.type
_entity_poly.pdbx_seq_one_letter_code
_entity_poly.pdbx_strand_id
1 'polypeptide(L)'
;MRVNPVGKLLTEVQASYLAGFIDGDGAIMALLERHGEKRFGFRVRIEIKVTQHHRNDVSWLLALTGIGYIRKNVRCHEWIVRDQIAAKRLLKTLAPYSHTKNKQIKIALEILNHPKQTLVDLTAMARLADTLSAFNVRSKNRRRNYAAMIQVNSSRND
;
A
#
# COMPACT_ATOMS: atom_id res chain seq x y z
N MET A 1 -17.98 -17.73 -16.02
CA MET A 1 -17.46 -16.85 -14.96
C MET A 1 -17.44 -17.65 -13.66
N ARG A 2 -16.27 -18.08 -13.15
CA ARG A 2 -16.22 -18.84 -11.88
C ARG A 2 -16.49 -17.86 -10.73
N VAL A 3 -17.66 -18.00 -10.12
CA VAL A 3 -18.08 -17.20 -8.98
C VAL A 3 -17.38 -17.76 -7.74
N ASN A 4 -16.59 -16.95 -7.03
CA ASN A 4 -16.03 -17.37 -5.75
C ASN A 4 -17.20 -17.60 -4.77
N PRO A 5 -17.37 -18.78 -4.16
CA PRO A 5 -18.66 -19.17 -3.57
C PRO A 5 -19.06 -18.40 -2.29
N VAL A 6 -18.25 -17.47 -1.79
CA VAL A 6 -18.44 -16.93 -0.42
C VAL A 6 -17.88 -15.50 -0.26
N GLY A 7 -18.16 -14.56 -1.16
CA GLY A 7 -17.76 -13.13 -1.00
C GLY A 7 -16.24 -12.85 -0.84
N LYS A 8 -15.39 -13.89 -0.94
CA LYS A 8 -13.94 -13.82 -0.84
C LYS A 8 -13.37 -13.23 -2.13
N LEU A 9 -12.37 -12.36 -1.96
CA LEU A 9 -11.70 -11.70 -3.09
C LEU A 9 -11.04 -12.73 -4.03
N LEU A 10 -10.38 -13.75 -3.46
CA LEU A 10 -9.64 -14.79 -4.18
C LEU A 10 -9.88 -16.16 -3.53
N THR A 11 -9.70 -17.24 -4.30
CA THR A 11 -9.53 -18.59 -3.72
C THR A 11 -8.19 -18.69 -2.98
N GLU A 12 -8.01 -19.71 -2.15
CA GLU A 12 -6.76 -19.91 -1.39
C GLU A 12 -5.55 -20.09 -2.31
N VAL A 13 -5.71 -20.87 -3.40
CA VAL A 13 -4.66 -21.08 -4.40
C VAL A 13 -4.31 -19.78 -5.14
N GLN A 14 -5.31 -18.97 -5.49
CA GLN A 14 -5.07 -17.67 -6.11
C GLN A 14 -4.39 -16.70 -5.14
N ALA A 15 -4.81 -16.70 -3.88
CA ALA A 15 -4.23 -15.86 -2.83
C ALA A 15 -2.79 -16.24 -2.53
N SER A 16 -2.48 -17.54 -2.44
CA SER A 16 -1.12 -18.02 -2.17
C SER A 16 -0.18 -17.74 -3.34
N TYR A 17 -0.61 -18.00 -4.58
CA TYR A 17 0.16 -17.65 -5.77
C TYR A 17 0.41 -16.15 -5.85
N LEU A 18 -0.62 -15.32 -5.66
CA LEU A 18 -0.50 -13.87 -5.72
C LEU A 18 0.40 -13.32 -4.59
N ALA A 19 0.34 -13.91 -3.40
CA ALA A 19 1.23 -13.53 -2.30
C ALA A 19 2.70 -13.82 -2.65
N GLY A 20 2.99 -15.01 -3.20
CA GLY A 20 4.34 -15.35 -3.68
C GLY A 20 4.81 -14.43 -4.80
N PHE A 21 3.93 -14.10 -5.75
CA PHE A 21 4.25 -13.19 -6.84
C PHE A 21 4.53 -11.76 -6.34
N ILE A 22 3.72 -11.25 -5.40
CA ILE A 22 3.98 -9.95 -4.77
C ILE A 22 5.24 -9.99 -3.92
N ASP A 23 5.56 -11.08 -3.23
CA ASP A 23 6.78 -11.23 -2.45
C ASP A 23 8.05 -11.09 -3.31
N GLY A 24 8.03 -11.64 -4.53
CA GLY A 24 9.09 -11.51 -5.52
C GLY A 24 9.13 -10.14 -6.21
N ASP A 25 8.11 -9.86 -7.04
CA ASP A 25 8.12 -8.74 -7.98
C ASP A 25 7.22 -7.56 -7.57
N GLY A 26 6.57 -7.68 -6.42
CA GLY A 26 5.71 -6.65 -5.87
C GLY A 26 6.40 -5.69 -4.89
N ALA A 27 5.67 -4.64 -4.55
CA ALA A 27 6.01 -3.69 -3.51
C ALA A 27 4.75 -3.29 -2.74
N ILE A 28 4.89 -3.18 -1.42
CA ILE A 28 3.88 -2.61 -0.52
C ILE A 28 4.52 -1.37 0.08
N MET A 29 3.93 -0.21 -0.13
CA MET A 29 4.49 1.09 0.21
C MET A 29 3.49 1.91 1.01
N ALA A 30 4.01 2.68 1.97
CA ALA A 30 3.27 3.77 2.60
C ALA A 30 3.77 5.10 2.03
N LEU A 31 2.83 5.93 1.60
CA LEU A 31 3.07 7.22 0.95
C LEU A 31 2.57 8.32 1.87
N LEU A 32 3.47 9.18 2.32
CA LEU A 32 3.14 10.45 2.94
C LEU A 32 3.05 11.52 1.86
N GLU A 33 1.85 11.99 1.57
CA GLU A 33 1.57 12.94 0.48
C GLU A 33 1.07 14.26 1.08
N ARG A 34 1.54 15.40 0.55
CA ARG A 34 0.95 16.71 0.84
C ARG A 34 -0.43 16.80 0.20
N HIS A 35 -1.39 17.38 0.91
CA HIS A 35 -2.78 17.50 0.45
C HIS A 35 -3.44 18.74 1.04
N GLY A 36 -3.67 19.77 0.21
CA GLY A 36 -4.16 21.08 0.66
C GLY A 36 -5.51 21.02 1.37
N GLU A 37 -6.41 20.12 0.94
CA GLU A 37 -7.74 19.99 1.55
C GLU A 37 -7.76 19.20 2.87
N LYS A 38 -6.63 18.61 3.29
CA LYS A 38 -6.57 17.90 4.58
C LYS A 38 -6.28 18.88 5.69
N ARG A 39 -6.99 18.74 6.81
CA ARG A 39 -6.86 19.58 8.02
C ARG A 39 -5.41 19.87 8.43
N PHE A 40 -4.51 18.89 8.27
CA PHE A 40 -3.11 18.99 8.67
C PHE A 40 -2.15 19.01 7.46
N GLY A 41 -2.63 19.27 6.25
CA GLY A 41 -1.81 19.41 5.03
C GLY A 41 -1.18 18.12 4.51
N PHE A 42 -1.39 16.97 5.15
CA PHE A 42 -0.85 15.67 4.75
C PHE A 42 -1.89 14.55 4.79
N ARG A 43 -1.61 13.48 4.04
CA ARG A 43 -2.29 12.18 4.14
C ARG A 43 -1.28 11.04 4.04
N VAL A 44 -1.54 9.98 4.79
CA VAL A 44 -0.84 8.70 4.64
C VAL A 44 -1.71 7.75 3.82
N ARG A 45 -1.13 7.10 2.80
CA ARG A 45 -1.80 6.11 1.94
C ARG A 45 -0.96 4.86 1.78
N ILE A 46 -1.62 3.71 1.67
CA ILE A 46 -0.99 2.48 1.23
C ILE A 46 -1.11 2.34 -0.29
N GLU A 47 -0.02 1.94 -0.93
CA GLU A 47 0.06 1.58 -2.35
C GLU A 47 0.66 0.19 -2.46
N ILE A 48 -0.03 -0.70 -3.19
CA ILE A 48 0.49 -2.00 -3.60
C ILE A 48 0.78 -1.91 -5.09
N LYS A 49 1.95 -2.39 -5.50
CA LYS A 49 2.42 -2.29 -6.88
C LYS A 49 3.09 -3.57 -7.32
N VAL A 50 2.87 -3.96 -8.56
CA VAL A 50 3.69 -4.95 -9.26
C VAL A 50 4.16 -4.33 -10.57
N THR A 51 5.43 -4.50 -10.90
CA THR A 51 6.04 -3.97 -12.12
C THR A 51 6.52 -5.12 -12.99
N GLN A 52 6.07 -5.16 -14.25
CA GLN A 52 6.51 -6.16 -15.23
C GLN A 52 6.88 -5.51 -16.56
N HIS A 53 7.70 -6.19 -17.36
CA HIS A 53 8.00 -5.74 -18.71
C HIS A 53 6.79 -5.90 -19.64
N HIS A 54 6.15 -7.07 -19.62
CA HIS A 54 4.99 -7.35 -20.47
C HIS A 54 3.70 -6.85 -19.85
N ARG A 55 2.87 -6.19 -20.66
CA ARG A 55 1.56 -5.67 -20.22
C ARG A 55 0.60 -6.78 -19.81
N ASN A 56 0.69 -7.95 -20.43
CA ASN A 56 -0.24 -9.06 -20.19
C ASN A 56 -0.13 -9.58 -18.75
N ASP A 57 1.08 -9.61 -18.20
CA ASP A 57 1.33 -10.10 -16.83
C ASP A 57 0.63 -9.23 -15.77
N VAL A 58 0.70 -7.90 -15.92
CA VAL A 58 -0.03 -6.97 -15.03
C VAL A 58 -1.52 -6.87 -15.36
N SER A 59 -1.92 -7.17 -16.61
CA SER A 59 -3.34 -7.22 -16.99
C SER A 59 -4.05 -8.43 -16.38
N TRP A 60 -3.34 -9.56 -16.27
CA TRP A 60 -3.82 -10.72 -15.56
C TRP A 60 -4.12 -10.43 -14.09
N LEU A 61 -3.29 -9.64 -13.40
CA LEU A 61 -3.55 -9.23 -12.00
C LEU A 61 -4.85 -8.43 -11.86
N LEU A 62 -5.09 -7.49 -12.78
CA LEU A 62 -6.33 -6.71 -12.79
C LEU A 62 -7.53 -7.60 -13.07
N ALA A 63 -7.44 -8.51 -14.03
CA ALA A 63 -8.52 -9.47 -14.34
C ALA A 63 -8.78 -10.45 -13.19
N LEU A 64 -7.72 -10.92 -12.51
CA LEU A 64 -7.82 -11.84 -11.38
C LEU A 64 -8.48 -11.20 -10.17
N THR A 65 -8.08 -9.97 -9.83
CA THR A 65 -8.46 -9.32 -8.57
C THR A 65 -9.64 -8.38 -8.71
N GLY A 66 -9.92 -7.87 -9.91
CA GLY A 66 -10.94 -6.86 -10.17
C GLY A 66 -10.65 -5.49 -9.53
N ILE A 67 -9.43 -5.24 -9.03
CA ILE A 67 -9.07 -4.02 -8.32
C ILE A 67 -7.78 -3.40 -8.88
N GLY A 68 -7.64 -2.09 -8.64
CA GLY A 68 -6.48 -1.32 -9.09
C GLY A 68 -6.58 -0.90 -10.56
N TYR A 69 -5.45 -0.46 -11.10
CA TYR A 69 -5.35 -0.03 -12.49
C TYR A 69 -3.95 -0.32 -13.04
N ILE A 70 -3.82 -0.31 -14.37
CA ILE A 70 -2.54 -0.48 -15.06
C ILE A 70 -2.02 0.87 -15.49
N ARG A 71 -0.74 1.12 -15.25
CA ARG A 71 -0.03 2.31 -15.70
C ARG A 71 1.16 1.91 -16.56
N LYS A 72 1.33 2.55 -17.71
CA LYS A 72 2.57 2.45 -18.49
C LYS A 72 3.65 3.33 -17.87
N ASN A 73 4.82 2.75 -17.66
CA ASN A 73 6.08 3.44 -17.34
C ASN A 73 7.02 3.30 -18.56
N VAL A 74 8.17 3.97 -18.56
CA VAL A 74 9.03 4.12 -19.75
C VAL A 74 9.33 2.79 -20.45
N ARG A 75 9.68 1.74 -19.68
CA ARG A 75 10.05 0.41 -20.21
C ARG A 75 9.23 -0.75 -19.62
N CYS A 76 8.25 -0.44 -18.78
CA CYS A 76 7.54 -1.42 -17.97
C CYS A 76 6.07 -1.02 -17.82
N HIS A 77 5.26 -1.95 -17.36
CA HIS A 77 3.87 -1.75 -16.98
C HIS A 77 3.72 -2.03 -15.49
N GLU A 78 2.89 -1.24 -14.82
CA GLU A 78 2.66 -1.33 -13.38
C GLU A 78 1.19 -1.62 -13.12
N TRP A 79 0.88 -2.67 -12.36
CA TRP A 79 -0.42 -2.80 -11.72
C TRP A 79 -0.35 -2.13 -10.35
N ILE A 80 -1.29 -1.22 -10.08
CA ILE A 80 -1.28 -0.37 -8.89
C ILE A 80 -2.63 -0.44 -8.18
N VAL A 81 -2.61 -0.77 -6.89
CA VAL A 81 -3.77 -0.66 -5.99
C VAL A 81 -3.53 0.50 -5.03
N ARG A 82 -4.26 1.60 -5.26
CA ARG A 82 -4.24 2.82 -4.44
C ARG A 82 -5.52 3.07 -3.65
N ASP A 83 -6.63 2.42 -4.00
CA ASP A 83 -7.84 2.50 -3.20
C ASP A 83 -7.60 1.82 -1.84
N GLN A 84 -7.91 2.52 -0.75
CA GLN A 84 -7.52 2.07 0.60
C GLN A 84 -8.38 0.91 1.09
N ILE A 85 -9.65 0.83 0.66
CA ILE A 85 -10.55 -0.27 1.01
C ILE A 85 -10.12 -1.53 0.26
N ALA A 86 -9.87 -1.43 -1.04
CA ALA A 86 -9.36 -2.52 -1.87
C ALA A 86 -7.99 -3.00 -1.39
N ALA A 87 -7.05 -2.09 -1.09
CA ALA A 87 -5.75 -2.43 -0.54
C ALA A 87 -5.87 -3.20 0.79
N LYS A 88 -6.73 -2.75 1.71
CA LYS A 88 -6.99 -3.44 2.97
C LYS A 88 -7.53 -4.85 2.76
N ARG A 89 -8.51 -5.02 1.87
CA ARG A 89 -9.09 -6.34 1.54
C ARG A 89 -8.03 -7.27 0.93
N LEU A 90 -7.24 -6.76 -0.01
CA LEU A 90 -6.17 -7.53 -0.64
C LEU A 90 -5.11 -7.94 0.39
N LEU A 91 -4.60 -7.02 1.20
CA LEU A 91 -3.57 -7.31 2.21
C LEU A 91 -4.04 -8.34 3.24
N LYS A 92 -5.30 -8.26 3.70
CA LYS A 92 -5.89 -9.29 4.57
C LYS A 92 -5.95 -10.66 3.90
N THR A 93 -6.23 -10.70 2.60
CA THR A 93 -6.31 -11.93 1.80
C THR A 93 -4.91 -12.56 1.62
N LEU A 94 -3.88 -11.74 1.45
CA LEU A 94 -2.50 -12.20 1.20
C LEU A 94 -1.69 -12.48 2.48
N ALA A 95 -2.06 -11.86 3.60
CA ALA A 95 -1.31 -11.95 4.87
C ALA A 95 -0.98 -13.39 5.32
N PRO A 96 -1.86 -14.40 5.18
CA PRO A 96 -1.55 -15.77 5.58
C PRO A 96 -0.48 -16.45 4.73
N TYR A 97 -0.25 -15.96 3.51
CA TYR A 97 0.59 -16.63 2.50
C TYR A 97 1.89 -15.89 2.18
N SER A 98 1.98 -14.59 2.52
CA SER A 98 3.20 -13.81 2.30
C SER A 98 4.26 -14.15 3.34
N HIS A 99 5.46 -14.42 2.87
CA HIS A 99 6.65 -14.72 3.65
C HIS A 99 7.57 -13.49 3.75
N THR A 100 8.06 -12.98 2.61
CA THR A 100 9.10 -11.94 2.62
C THR A 100 8.56 -10.54 2.90
N LYS A 101 7.28 -10.28 2.58
CA LYS A 101 6.63 -8.98 2.82
C LYS A 101 5.63 -8.97 3.96
N ASN A 102 5.61 -10.02 4.80
CA ASN A 102 4.67 -10.13 5.92
C ASN A 102 4.75 -8.94 6.89
N LYS A 103 5.96 -8.45 7.18
CA LYS A 103 6.19 -7.28 8.05
C LYS A 103 5.58 -6.01 7.44
N GLN A 104 5.79 -5.78 6.15
CA GLN A 104 5.21 -4.66 5.41
C GLN A 104 3.67 -4.76 5.39
N ILE A 105 3.10 -5.96 5.21
CA ILE A 105 1.65 -6.19 5.26
C ILE A 105 1.09 -5.81 6.64
N LYS A 106 1.72 -6.26 7.73
CA LYS A 106 1.29 -5.95 9.10
C LYS A 106 1.25 -4.45 9.35
N ILE A 107 2.34 -3.74 9.04
CA ILE A 107 2.42 -2.28 9.21
C ILE A 107 1.41 -1.56 8.30
N ALA A 108 1.23 -2.01 7.05
CA ALA A 108 0.25 -1.43 6.15
C ALA A 108 -1.19 -1.60 6.67
N LEU A 109 -1.52 -2.76 7.23
CA LEU A 109 -2.82 -3.01 7.85
C LEU A 109 -3.03 -2.17 9.10
N GLU A 110 -1.98 -1.94 9.90
CA GLU A 110 -2.02 -1.03 11.05
C GLU A 110 -2.36 0.40 10.60
N ILE A 111 -1.67 0.93 9.60
CA ILE A 111 -1.96 2.24 8.99
C ILE A 111 -3.41 2.31 8.47
N LEU A 112 -3.90 1.24 7.83
CA LEU A 112 -5.26 1.19 7.25
C LEU A 112 -6.37 1.02 8.30
N ASN A 113 -6.03 0.60 9.51
CA ASN A 113 -6.95 0.49 10.65
C ASN A 113 -6.87 1.71 11.57
N HIS A 114 -5.82 2.52 11.47
CA HIS A 114 -5.60 3.65 12.36
C HIS A 114 -6.68 4.74 12.19
N PRO A 115 -7.19 5.33 13.30
CA PRO A 115 -8.02 6.54 13.23
C PRO A 115 -7.30 7.68 12.50
N LYS A 116 -8.06 8.65 11.99
CA LYS A 116 -7.56 9.75 11.15
C LYS A 116 -8.07 11.12 11.61
N GLN A 117 -8.31 11.28 12.91
CA GLN A 117 -9.08 12.41 13.44
C GLN A 117 -8.17 13.52 13.97
N THR A 118 -7.03 13.15 14.56
CA THR A 118 -6.13 14.07 15.26
C THR A 118 -4.75 14.19 14.59
N LEU A 119 -4.00 15.22 14.99
CA LEU A 119 -2.61 15.38 14.57
C LEU A 119 -1.71 14.26 15.13
N VAL A 120 -2.03 13.78 16.33
CA VAL A 120 -1.36 12.63 16.97
C VAL A 120 -1.54 11.39 16.11
N ASP A 121 -2.77 11.13 15.64
CA ASP A 121 -3.07 10.01 14.74
C ASP A 121 -2.26 10.09 13.44
N LEU A 122 -2.24 11.28 12.84
CA LEU A 122 -1.48 11.51 11.60
C LEU A 122 0.01 11.28 11.81
N THR A 123 0.56 11.75 12.93
CA THR A 123 1.97 11.58 13.28
C THR A 123 2.31 10.11 13.52
N ALA A 124 1.43 9.36 14.21
CA ALA A 124 1.56 7.93 14.42
C ALA A 124 1.56 7.17 13.08
N MET A 125 0.58 7.43 12.21
CA MET A 125 0.54 6.84 10.86
C MET A 125 1.79 7.18 10.03
N ALA A 126 2.32 8.40 10.16
CA ALA A 126 3.51 8.81 9.43
C ALA A 126 4.77 8.10 9.93
N ARG A 127 4.90 7.88 11.24
CA ARG A 127 5.99 7.06 11.81
C ARG A 127 5.90 5.61 11.33
N LEU A 128 4.70 5.02 11.31
CA LEU A 128 4.49 3.70 10.71
C LEU A 128 4.87 3.68 9.23
N ALA A 129 4.58 4.75 8.48
CA ALA A 129 5.00 4.87 7.09
C ALA A 129 6.53 4.90 6.95
N ASP A 130 7.23 5.63 7.83
CA ASP A 130 8.71 5.63 7.95
C ASP A 130 9.23 4.21 8.20
N THR A 131 8.67 3.50 9.18
CA THR A 131 9.03 2.11 9.48
C THR A 131 8.80 1.17 8.29
N LEU A 132 7.65 1.25 7.61
CA LEU A 132 7.36 0.43 6.44
C LEU A 132 8.38 0.71 5.31
N SER A 133 8.72 1.98 5.09
CA SER A 133 9.66 2.35 4.03
C SER A 133 11.09 1.83 4.26
N ALA A 134 11.50 1.62 5.53
CA ALA A 134 12.79 1.03 5.86
C ALA A 134 12.95 -0.41 5.34
N PHE A 135 11.84 -1.16 5.20
CA PHE A 135 11.86 -2.50 4.60
C PHE A 135 11.99 -2.47 3.07
N ASN A 136 11.74 -1.33 2.43
CA ASN A 136 11.79 -1.18 0.98
C ASN A 136 13.13 -0.58 0.52
N VAL A 137 14.21 -1.33 0.68
CA VAL A 137 15.60 -0.87 0.44
C VAL A 137 15.80 -0.25 -0.95
N ARG A 138 15.18 -0.82 -1.99
CA ARG A 138 15.25 -0.28 -3.38
C ARG A 138 14.65 1.13 -3.53
N SER A 139 13.85 1.57 -2.55
CA SER A 139 13.20 2.88 -2.53
C SER A 139 13.83 3.89 -1.58
N LYS A 140 14.95 3.55 -0.91
CA LYS A 140 15.58 4.33 0.17
C LYS A 140 15.75 5.83 -0.14
N ASN A 141 16.07 6.18 -1.39
CA ASN A 141 16.31 7.57 -1.80
C ASN A 141 15.17 8.20 -2.63
N ARG A 142 14.05 7.50 -2.80
CA ARG A 142 12.94 7.98 -3.64
C ARG A 142 11.88 8.73 -2.83
N ARG A 143 11.85 8.54 -1.51
CA ARG A 143 10.86 9.15 -0.62
C ARG A 143 11.23 10.59 -0.30
N ARG A 144 10.26 11.48 -0.43
CA ARG A 144 10.43 12.94 -0.24
C ARG A 144 9.87 13.46 1.08
N ASN A 145 8.82 12.83 1.61
CA ASN A 145 8.15 13.30 2.83
C ASN A 145 8.29 12.27 3.96
N TYR A 146 8.68 12.74 5.15
CA TYR A 146 8.88 11.94 6.35
C TYR A 146 8.00 12.44 7.49
N ALA A 147 7.81 11.64 8.54
CA ALA A 147 7.03 12.06 9.70
C ALA A 147 7.56 13.39 10.31
N ALA A 148 8.88 13.60 10.27
CA ALA A 148 9.54 14.82 10.72
C ALA A 148 9.08 16.11 9.99
N MET A 149 8.46 15.99 8.81
CA MET A 149 7.94 17.14 8.05
C MET A 149 6.53 17.56 8.47
N ILE A 150 5.85 16.76 9.29
CA ILE A 150 4.56 17.13 9.87
C ILE A 150 4.88 18.09 11.01
N GLN A 151 4.82 19.39 10.72
CA GLN A 151 4.98 20.40 11.74
C GLN A 151 3.82 20.29 12.73
N VAL A 152 4.16 20.08 13.99
CA VAL A 152 3.25 20.43 15.08
C VAL A 152 3.26 21.95 15.10
N ASN A 153 2.19 22.58 14.63
CA ASN A 153 1.92 23.97 15.03
C ASN A 153 1.63 23.91 16.54
N SER A 154 2.67 23.85 17.37
CA SER A 154 2.57 24.36 18.72
C SER A 154 2.38 25.85 18.55
N SER A 155 1.16 26.32 18.77
CA SER A 155 0.94 27.71 19.12
C SER A 155 1.95 28.03 20.23
N ARG A 156 2.84 28.99 20.01
CA ARG A 156 3.84 29.44 21.00
C ARG A 156 3.21 30.22 22.17
N ASN A 157 1.90 30.10 22.39
CA ASN A 157 1.11 30.92 23.31
C ASN A 157 0.22 30.09 24.25
N ASP A 158 0.76 29.02 24.84
CA ASP A 158 0.19 28.39 26.04
C ASP A 158 1.18 28.53 27.21
#